data_AF-A0A7Y4ZSI5-F1
#
_entry.id   AF-A0A7Y4ZSI5-F1
#
_cell.length_a   1.000
_cell.length_b   1.000
_cell.length_c   1.000
_cell.angle_alpha   90.00
_cell.angle_beta   90.00
_cell.angle_gamma   90.00
#
_symmetry.space_group_name_H-M   'P 1'
#
loop_
_entity.id
_entity.type
_entity.pdbx_description
1 polymer ?
#
loop_
_entity_poly.entity_id
_entity_poly.type
_entity_poly.pdbx_seq_one_letter_code
_entity_poly.pdbx_strand_id
1 'polypeptide(L)'
;MLIIYGTRMYGRVDECGGSYLGTCFVHLWFMPVVPTGSQLVVSNHADGSSQAIPVPLSWRSVMAAYMRMWGIVLMLCCLLALAVGLFGLVTMTADRAEHFELGDLFGVLFAGFFALVSMAAVVWSWGFMGKLSAEQKHQRSIYAQYTGIAADPADLQGVRYAIRDRLLNAIVDGALGLASTGYRVPADPATQWGNIALDPTVEDPELVGAAFTLARIEWSLAQGAARAELDRTHRALWHRIRASAPHPSQARA
;
A
#
# COMPACT_ATOMS: atom_id res chain seq x y z
N MET A 1 -35.61 13.53 13.30
CA MET A 1 -34.25 12.97 13.50
C MET A 1 -33.56 12.97 12.15
N LEU A 2 -32.41 13.64 12.01
CA LEU A 2 -31.65 13.68 10.75
C LEU A 2 -30.66 12.52 10.76
N ILE A 3 -30.80 11.53 9.87
CA ILE A 3 -29.82 10.43 9.72
C ILE A 3 -28.90 10.77 8.55
N ILE A 4 -27.62 11.00 8.82
CA ILE A 4 -26.62 11.26 7.77
C ILE A 4 -25.96 9.93 7.40
N TYR A 5 -26.27 9.44 6.19
CA TYR A 5 -25.69 8.22 5.63
C TYR A 5 -25.17 8.46 4.21
N GLY A 6 -24.22 7.64 3.78
CA GLY A 6 -23.63 7.73 2.44
C GLY A 6 -22.43 6.80 2.28
N THR A 7 -21.73 6.92 1.16
CA THR A 7 -20.47 6.23 0.91
C THR A 7 -19.30 7.21 0.87
N ARG A 8 -18.22 6.90 1.59
CA ARG A 8 -17.02 7.73 1.60
C ARG A 8 -15.77 6.86 1.68
N MET A 9 -14.67 7.36 1.11
CA MET A 9 -13.39 6.69 1.14
C MET A 9 -12.65 6.95 2.47
N TYR A 10 -12.18 5.88 3.10
CA TYR A 10 -11.38 5.89 4.32
C TYR A 10 -10.15 4.98 4.18
N GLY A 11 -9.28 5.00 5.19
CA GLY A 11 -8.20 4.03 5.28
C GLY A 11 -7.12 4.21 4.22
N ARG A 12 -6.76 5.46 3.91
CA ARG A 12 -5.66 5.77 2.98
C ARG A 12 -4.38 5.06 3.41
N VAL A 13 -3.83 4.24 2.52
CA VAL A 13 -2.59 3.49 2.67
C VAL A 13 -1.79 3.51 1.37
N ASP A 14 -0.53 3.10 1.45
CA ASP A 14 0.38 2.89 0.34
C ASP A 14 0.52 4.13 -0.57
N GLU A 15 0.60 5.31 0.03
CA GLU A 15 0.72 6.60 -0.66
C GLU A 15 2.11 6.75 -1.32
N CYS A 16 2.12 6.99 -2.63
CA CYS A 16 3.32 7.23 -3.42
C CYS A 16 2.97 8.08 -4.66
N GLY A 17 3.71 9.17 -4.88
CA GLY A 17 3.55 10.01 -6.08
C GLY A 17 2.12 10.48 -6.35
N GLY A 18 1.41 10.92 -5.30
CA GLY A 18 0.00 11.35 -5.38
C GLY A 18 -1.02 10.21 -5.54
N SER A 19 -0.57 8.99 -5.83
CA SER A 19 -1.41 7.80 -5.86
C SER A 19 -1.55 7.20 -4.45
N TYR A 20 -2.72 6.67 -4.12
CA TYR A 20 -2.95 5.96 -2.86
C TYR A 20 -4.07 4.94 -2.96
N LEU A 21 -4.05 3.96 -2.06
CA LEU A 21 -5.08 2.96 -1.94
C LEU A 21 -6.04 3.33 -0.81
N GLY A 22 -7.34 3.36 -1.10
CA GLY A 22 -8.39 3.64 -0.12
C GLY A 22 -9.55 2.67 -0.23
N THR A 23 -10.34 2.55 0.83
CA THR A 23 -11.54 1.71 0.84
C THR A 23 -12.77 2.56 1.03
N CYS A 24 -13.77 2.36 0.18
CA CYS A 24 -15.08 2.97 0.32
C CYS A 24 -15.87 2.23 1.39
N PHE A 25 -16.49 2.99 2.29
CA PHE A 25 -17.36 2.47 3.33
C PHE A 25 -18.73 3.10 3.23
N VAL A 26 -19.77 2.31 3.49
CA VAL A 26 -21.04 2.86 3.98
C VAL A 26 -20.75 3.46 5.35
N HIS A 27 -21.05 4.75 5.51
CA HIS A 27 -20.88 5.45 6.77
C HIS A 27 -22.23 5.88 7.34
N LEU A 28 -22.29 5.89 8.68
CA LEU A 28 -23.38 6.47 9.45
C LEU A 28 -22.76 7.54 10.35
N TRP A 29 -23.24 8.78 10.27
CA TRP A 29 -22.63 9.91 11.01
C TRP A 29 -21.11 10.03 10.79
N PHE A 30 -20.66 9.87 9.53
CA PHE A 30 -19.25 9.87 9.14
C PHE A 30 -18.37 8.76 9.76
N MET A 31 -18.95 7.80 10.48
CA MET A 31 -18.23 6.63 10.98
C MET A 31 -18.31 5.49 9.97
N PRO A 32 -17.17 4.89 9.55
CA PRO A 32 -17.17 3.78 8.62
C PRO A 32 -17.79 2.53 9.26
N VAL A 33 -18.83 1.98 8.65
CA VAL A 33 -19.56 0.80 9.17
C VAL A 33 -19.22 -0.44 8.36
N VAL A 34 -19.53 -0.45 7.07
CA VAL A 34 -19.35 -1.64 6.19
C VAL A 34 -18.49 -1.27 4.98
N PRO A 35 -17.38 -1.99 4.71
CA PRO A 35 -16.58 -1.77 3.51
C PRO A 35 -17.33 -2.27 2.27
N THR A 36 -17.32 -1.48 1.20
CA THR A 36 -18.00 -1.82 -0.06
C THR A 36 -17.03 -2.17 -1.19
N GLY A 37 -15.79 -1.66 -1.14
CA GLY A 37 -14.76 -1.93 -2.14
C GLY A 37 -13.57 -1.02 -1.99
N SER A 38 -12.43 -1.40 -2.57
CA SER A 38 -11.22 -0.58 -2.56
C SER A 38 -11.00 0.07 -3.92
N GLN A 39 -10.38 1.25 -3.89
CA GLN A 39 -10.04 2.02 -5.08
C GLN A 39 -8.60 2.50 -4.97
N LEU A 40 -7.86 2.32 -6.04
CA LEU A 40 -6.59 2.99 -6.25
C LEU A 40 -6.90 4.38 -6.83
N VAL A 41 -6.70 5.42 -6.03
CA VAL A 41 -6.86 6.80 -6.47
C VAL A 41 -5.56 7.28 -7.04
N VAL A 42 -5.60 7.72 -8.29
CA VAL A 42 -4.47 8.30 -9.03
C VAL A 42 -4.77 9.77 -9.23
N SER A 43 -4.01 10.64 -8.57
CA SER A 43 -4.11 12.08 -8.78
C SER A 43 -3.37 12.48 -10.04
N ASN A 44 -4.06 13.05 -11.02
CA ASN A 44 -3.44 13.56 -12.21
C ASN A 44 -2.93 14.98 -11.93
N HIS A 45 -1.61 15.18 -11.91
CA HIS A 45 -1.00 16.42 -11.44
C HIS A 45 -1.28 17.63 -12.34
N ALA A 46 -1.66 17.40 -13.61
CA ALA A 46 -1.91 18.47 -14.58
C ALA A 46 -3.27 19.17 -14.36
N ASP A 47 -4.33 18.41 -14.09
CA ASP A 47 -5.70 18.93 -14.13
C ASP A 47 -6.40 18.95 -12.76
N GLY A 48 -5.72 18.46 -11.71
CA GLY A 48 -6.33 18.25 -10.38
C GLY A 48 -7.42 17.18 -10.36
N SER A 49 -7.68 16.51 -11.49
CA SER A 49 -8.61 15.40 -11.59
C SER A 49 -8.03 14.16 -10.90
N SER A 50 -8.88 13.41 -10.22
CA SER A 50 -8.52 12.14 -9.59
C SER A 50 -9.27 11.01 -10.27
N GLN A 51 -8.53 10.03 -10.78
CA GLN A 51 -9.11 8.82 -11.34
C GLN A 51 -9.11 7.72 -10.28
N ALA A 52 -10.23 7.03 -10.11
CA ALA A 52 -10.35 5.89 -9.22
C ALA A 52 -10.39 4.59 -10.04
N ILE A 53 -9.41 3.71 -9.81
CA ILE A 53 -9.36 2.38 -10.42
C ILE A 53 -9.87 1.37 -9.37
N PRO A 54 -10.93 0.59 -9.65
CA PRO A 54 -11.42 -0.40 -8.70
C PRO A 54 -10.38 -1.51 -8.52
N VAL A 55 -10.16 -1.90 -7.27
CA VAL A 55 -9.25 -2.99 -6.90
C VAL A 55 -9.92 -3.92 -5.87
N PRO A 56 -9.44 -5.15 -5.71
CA PRO A 56 -9.98 -6.07 -4.72
C PRO A 56 -9.88 -5.46 -3.33
N LEU A 57 -10.79 -5.86 -2.44
CA LEU A 57 -10.86 -5.29 -1.11
C LEU A 57 -9.52 -5.43 -0.37
N SER A 58 -8.91 -4.30 -0.03
CA SER A 58 -7.63 -4.24 0.66
C SER A 58 -7.84 -4.25 2.16
N TRP A 59 -7.61 -5.40 2.80
CA TRP A 59 -7.75 -5.53 4.25
C TRP A 59 -6.86 -4.54 5.02
N ARG A 60 -5.68 -4.21 4.48
CA ARG A 60 -4.75 -3.23 5.10
C ARG A 60 -5.39 -1.85 5.19
N SER A 61 -6.07 -1.43 4.13
CA SER A 61 -6.84 -0.18 4.09
C SER A 61 -8.05 -0.24 5.03
N VAL A 62 -8.76 -1.38 5.06
CA VAL A 62 -9.91 -1.58 5.95
C VAL A 62 -9.52 -1.46 7.42
N MET A 63 -8.48 -2.19 7.84
CA MET A 63 -7.97 -2.13 9.21
C MET A 63 -7.46 -0.74 9.56
N ALA A 64 -6.80 -0.05 8.62
CA ALA A 64 -6.37 1.32 8.82
C ALA A 64 -7.57 2.25 9.08
N ALA A 65 -8.66 2.12 8.32
CA ALA A 65 -9.88 2.90 8.53
C ALA A 65 -10.50 2.64 9.92
N TYR A 66 -10.66 1.36 10.28
CA TYR A 66 -11.29 1.00 11.55
C TYR A 66 -10.43 1.37 12.77
N MET A 67 -9.12 1.07 12.76
CA MET A 67 -8.25 1.44 13.87
C MET A 67 -8.19 2.95 14.08
N ARG A 68 -8.16 3.75 13.01
CA ARG A 68 -8.11 5.22 13.13
C ARG A 68 -9.42 5.81 13.64
N MET A 69 -10.57 5.27 13.23
CA MET A 69 -11.88 5.82 13.63
C MET A 69 -12.41 5.17 14.91
N TRP A 70 -12.62 3.85 14.90
CA TRP A 70 -13.18 3.12 16.06
C TRP A 70 -12.17 3.02 17.20
N GLY A 71 -10.87 3.04 16.93
CA GLY A 71 -9.87 3.10 17.99
C GLY A 71 -9.97 4.39 18.82
N ILE A 72 -10.26 5.53 18.18
CA ILE A 72 -10.49 6.80 18.91
C ILE A 72 -11.79 6.73 19.72
N VAL A 73 -12.88 6.24 19.13
CA VAL A 73 -14.16 6.09 19.82
C VAL A 73 -14.00 5.19 21.06
N LEU A 74 -13.41 4.01 20.88
CA LEU A 74 -13.16 3.07 21.97
C LEU A 74 -12.27 3.68 23.05
N MET A 75 -11.20 4.37 22.66
CA MET A 75 -10.32 5.08 23.60
C MET A 75 -11.10 6.11 24.44
N LEU A 76 -11.94 6.95 23.80
CA LEU A 76 -12.74 7.95 24.51
C LEU A 76 -13.76 7.30 25.45
N CYS A 77 -14.43 6.23 25.03
CA CYS A 77 -15.34 5.47 25.88
C CYS A 77 -14.61 4.86 27.09
N CYS A 78 -13.43 4.27 26.89
CA CYS A 78 -12.62 3.71 27.97
C CYS A 78 -12.12 4.80 28.93
N LEU A 79 -11.72 5.97 28.44
CA LEU A 79 -11.32 7.09 29.28
C LEU A 79 -12.49 7.64 30.10
N LEU A 80 -13.69 7.70 29.53
CA LEU A 80 -14.90 8.09 30.26
C LEU A 80 -15.24 7.06 31.35
N ALA A 81 -15.22 5.76 31.02
CA ALA A 81 -15.44 4.68 31.99
C ALA A 81 -14.41 4.72 33.12
N LEU A 82 -13.14 4.98 32.79
CA LEU A 82 -12.07 5.15 33.75
C LEU A 82 -12.32 6.35 34.67
N ALA A 83 -12.72 7.50 34.12
CA ALA A 83 -13.02 8.70 34.90
C ALA A 83 -14.21 8.50 35.86
N VAL A 84 -15.28 7.86 35.39
CA VAL A 84 -16.46 7.52 36.21
C VAL A 84 -16.07 6.53 37.31
N GLY A 85 -15.30 5.49 36.98
CA GLY A 85 -14.84 4.50 37.96
C GLY A 85 -13.93 5.12 39.03
N LEU A 86 -12.97 5.97 38.63
CA LEU A 86 -12.11 6.70 39.57
C LEU A 86 -12.92 7.65 40.47
N PHE A 87 -13.88 8.38 39.92
CA PHE A 87 -14.77 9.24 40.70
C PHE A 87 -15.60 8.44 41.71
N GLY A 88 -16.09 7.25 41.32
CA GLY A 88 -16.76 6.31 42.22
C GLY A 88 -15.85 5.86 43.37
N LEU A 89 -14.61 5.46 43.07
CA LEU A 89 -13.63 5.06 44.10
C LEU A 89 -13.36 6.19 45.10
N VAL A 90 -13.18 7.43 44.61
CA VAL A 90 -12.94 8.61 45.48
C VAL A 90 -14.14 8.89 46.37
N THR A 91 -15.35 8.90 45.82
CA THR A 91 -16.57 9.21 46.60
C THR A 91 -16.93 8.12 47.60
N MET A 92 -16.67 6.84 47.30
CA MET A 92 -16.93 5.74 48.24
C MET A 92 -16.01 5.74 49.45
N THR A 93 -14.76 6.17 49.30
CA THR A 93 -13.82 6.29 50.43
C THR A 93 -14.28 7.29 51.50
N ALA A 94 -15.21 8.19 51.16
CA ALA A 94 -15.73 9.19 52.08
C ALA A 94 -16.89 8.72 52.96
N ASP A 95 -17.69 7.74 52.53
CA ASP A 95 -18.98 7.43 53.18
C ASP A 95 -19.16 5.95 53.58
N ARG A 96 -18.49 4.98 52.94
CA ARG A 96 -18.61 3.54 53.28
C ARG A 96 -17.35 2.74 52.90
N ALA A 97 -16.44 2.57 53.86
CA ALA A 97 -15.26 1.72 53.67
C ALA A 97 -15.57 0.21 53.66
N GLU A 98 -16.76 -0.22 54.11
CA GLU A 98 -17.07 -1.64 54.34
C GLU A 98 -17.56 -2.41 53.11
N HIS A 99 -17.83 -1.74 51.98
CA HIS A 99 -18.32 -2.38 50.74
C HIS A 99 -17.43 -2.09 49.52
N PHE A 100 -16.12 -2.02 49.71
CA PHE A 100 -15.20 -1.99 48.57
C PHE A 100 -15.15 -3.37 47.91
N GLU A 101 -15.87 -3.54 46.80
CA GLU A 101 -15.82 -4.78 46.03
C GLU A 101 -14.60 -4.78 45.12
N LEU A 102 -13.83 -5.89 45.12
CA LEU A 102 -12.70 -6.11 44.20
C LEU A 102 -13.08 -5.84 42.73
N GLY A 103 -14.35 -6.04 42.36
CA GLY A 103 -14.89 -5.78 41.03
C GLY A 103 -14.69 -4.34 40.55
N ASP A 104 -14.83 -3.34 41.43
CA ASP A 104 -14.71 -1.92 41.03
C ASP A 104 -13.28 -1.57 40.65
N LEU A 105 -12.30 -2.07 41.42
CA LEU A 105 -10.88 -1.91 41.10
C LEU A 105 -10.55 -2.60 39.77
N PHE A 106 -11.04 -3.83 39.55
CA PHE A 106 -10.84 -4.53 38.29
C PHE A 106 -11.45 -3.78 37.11
N GLY A 107 -12.64 -3.19 37.27
CA GLY A 107 -13.28 -2.37 36.24
C GLY A 107 -12.44 -1.17 35.82
N VAL A 108 -11.90 -0.42 36.80
CA VAL A 108 -11.01 0.73 36.56
C VAL A 108 -9.73 0.29 35.84
N LEU A 109 -9.08 -0.77 36.33
CA LEU A 109 -7.85 -1.28 35.71
C LEU A 109 -8.08 -1.77 34.28
N PHE A 110 -9.19 -2.48 34.05
CA PHE A 110 -9.59 -2.96 32.74
C PHE A 110 -9.86 -1.81 31.78
N ALA A 111 -10.64 -0.81 32.19
CA ALA A 111 -10.89 0.39 31.38
C ALA A 111 -9.59 1.12 31.03
N GLY A 112 -8.69 1.29 32.00
CA GLY A 112 -7.37 1.89 31.79
C GLY A 112 -6.51 1.11 30.79
N PHE A 113 -6.47 -0.22 30.92
CA PHE A 113 -5.74 -1.09 29.99
C PHE A 113 -6.27 -0.95 28.54
N PHE A 114 -7.58 -1.02 28.34
CA PHE A 114 -8.17 -0.88 27.01
C PHE A 114 -8.01 0.52 26.41
N ALA A 115 -8.02 1.57 27.23
CA ALA A 115 -7.69 2.92 26.77
C ALA A 115 -6.26 2.98 26.21
N LEU A 116 -5.29 2.39 26.91
CA LEU A 116 -3.90 2.32 26.47
C LEU A 116 -3.73 1.50 25.19
N VAL A 117 -4.35 0.32 25.11
CA VAL A 117 -4.31 -0.53 23.91
C VAL A 117 -4.93 0.18 22.70
N SER A 118 -6.07 0.84 22.88
CA SER A 118 -6.74 1.59 21.82
C SER A 118 -5.89 2.76 21.34
N MET A 119 -5.28 3.51 22.27
CA MET A 119 -4.33 4.57 21.93
C MET A 119 -3.14 4.03 21.14
N ALA A 120 -2.52 2.94 21.59
CA ALA A 120 -1.41 2.30 20.89
C ALA A 120 -1.82 1.83 19.48
N ALA A 121 -3.01 1.26 19.31
CA ALA A 121 -3.54 0.85 18.01
C ALA A 121 -3.77 2.03 17.06
N VAL A 122 -4.30 3.14 17.55
CA VAL A 122 -4.46 4.38 16.77
C VAL A 122 -3.10 4.91 16.32
N VAL A 123 -2.15 5.05 17.26
CA VAL A 123 -0.78 5.52 16.96
C VAL A 123 -0.10 4.59 15.96
N TRP A 124 -0.22 3.28 16.14
CA TRP A 124 0.33 2.29 15.22
C TRP A 124 -0.27 2.41 13.81
N SER A 125 -1.59 2.62 13.73
CA SER A 125 -2.30 2.75 12.45
C SER A 125 -1.87 3.98 11.64
N TRP A 126 -1.55 5.10 12.30
CA TRP A 126 -1.00 6.29 11.65
C TRP A 126 0.51 6.18 11.39
N GLY A 127 1.24 5.55 12.31
CA GLY A 127 2.70 5.47 12.30
C GLY A 127 3.24 4.46 11.29
N PHE A 128 2.57 3.32 11.14
CA PHE A 128 3.11 2.16 10.42
C PHE A 128 2.16 1.61 9.36
N MET A 129 0.85 1.57 9.65
CA MET A 129 -0.11 0.95 8.73
C MET A 129 -0.28 1.78 7.45
N GLY A 130 0.28 1.27 6.36
CA GLY A 130 0.19 1.88 5.03
C GLY A 130 1.37 2.77 4.64
N LYS A 131 2.43 2.85 5.46
CA LYS A 131 3.68 3.46 5.00
C LYS A 131 4.44 2.46 4.13
N LEU A 132 4.82 2.91 2.95
CA LEU A 132 5.72 2.17 2.08
C LEU A 132 7.16 2.35 2.57
N SER A 133 7.92 1.25 2.53
CA SER A 133 9.37 1.32 2.70
C SER A 133 10.01 2.19 1.60
N ALA A 134 11.21 2.71 1.87
CA ALA A 134 11.94 3.49 0.86
C ALA A 134 12.18 2.68 -0.42
N GLU A 135 12.45 1.38 -0.28
CA GLU A 135 12.60 0.44 -1.40
C GLU A 135 11.32 0.31 -2.22
N GLN A 136 10.15 0.13 -1.58
CA GLN A 136 8.87 0.07 -2.29
C GLN A 136 8.53 1.39 -2.99
N LYS A 137 8.83 2.54 -2.37
CA LYS A 137 8.67 3.84 -3.02
C LYS A 137 9.56 3.96 -4.25
N HIS A 138 10.79 3.48 -4.17
CA HIS A 138 11.71 3.49 -5.30
C HIS A 138 11.21 2.57 -6.43
N GLN A 139 10.80 1.34 -6.13
CA GLN A 139 10.18 0.44 -7.12
C GLN A 139 8.98 1.10 -7.81
N ARG A 140 8.07 1.72 -7.03
CA ARG A 140 6.89 2.42 -7.58
C ARG A 140 7.23 3.65 -8.39
N SER A 141 8.34 4.33 -8.09
CA SER A 141 8.83 5.43 -8.92
C SER A 141 9.28 4.95 -10.30
N ILE A 142 9.90 3.77 -10.39
CA ILE A 142 10.27 3.15 -11.67
C ILE A 142 9.00 2.70 -12.40
N TYR A 143 8.06 2.01 -11.73
CA TYR A 143 6.79 1.64 -12.35
C TYR A 143 6.05 2.86 -12.91
N ALA A 144 6.07 3.99 -12.21
CA ALA A 144 5.44 5.22 -12.66
C ALA A 144 6.00 5.74 -13.99
N GLN A 145 7.30 5.57 -14.25
CA GLN A 145 7.92 6.00 -15.51
C GLN A 145 7.33 5.24 -16.72
N TYR A 146 7.01 3.96 -16.55
CA TYR A 146 6.51 3.11 -17.64
C TYR A 146 4.98 3.03 -17.70
N THR A 147 4.31 3.09 -16.55
CA THR A 147 2.85 2.96 -16.44
C THR A 147 2.12 4.30 -16.36
N GLY A 148 2.82 5.38 -16.03
CA GLY A 148 2.23 6.67 -15.67
C GLY A 148 1.62 6.71 -14.27
N ILE A 149 1.65 5.61 -13.51
CA ILE A 149 0.96 5.46 -12.22
C ILE A 149 1.96 5.01 -11.14
N ALA A 150 2.08 5.76 -10.04
CA ALA A 150 2.96 5.43 -8.91
C ALA A 150 2.36 4.38 -7.96
N ALA A 151 1.86 3.28 -8.52
CA ALA A 151 1.26 2.15 -7.81
C ALA A 151 1.94 0.83 -8.21
N ASP A 152 1.56 -0.27 -7.56
CA ASP A 152 2.01 -1.60 -8.00
C ASP A 152 1.27 -1.97 -9.30
N PRO A 153 1.97 -2.29 -10.42
CA PRO A 153 1.34 -2.68 -11.66
C PRO A 153 0.40 -3.89 -11.54
N ALA A 154 0.60 -4.74 -10.53
CA ALA A 154 -0.30 -5.86 -10.25
C ALA A 154 -1.72 -5.42 -9.85
N ASP A 155 -1.87 -4.20 -9.31
CA ASP A 155 -3.15 -3.65 -8.86
C ASP A 155 -3.90 -2.89 -9.99
N LEU A 156 -3.29 -2.69 -11.16
CA LEU A 156 -3.86 -1.97 -12.30
C LEU A 156 -4.86 -2.81 -13.10
N GLN A 157 -5.95 -3.22 -12.45
CA GLN A 157 -7.00 -4.02 -13.08
C GLN A 157 -7.58 -3.35 -14.34
N GLY A 158 -7.91 -4.14 -15.35
CA GLY A 158 -8.47 -3.68 -16.63
C GLY A 158 -7.44 -3.08 -17.60
N VAL A 159 -6.46 -2.32 -17.12
CA VAL A 159 -5.48 -1.62 -17.98
C VAL A 159 -4.18 -2.41 -18.17
N ARG A 160 -3.90 -3.39 -17.30
CA ARG A 160 -2.66 -4.18 -17.31
C ARG A 160 -2.31 -4.83 -18.65
N TYR A 161 -3.27 -5.33 -19.43
CA TYR A 161 -2.99 -5.96 -20.73
C TYR A 161 -2.48 -4.94 -21.75
N ALA A 162 -3.12 -3.76 -21.85
CA ALA A 162 -2.66 -2.70 -22.74
C ALA A 162 -1.26 -2.19 -22.36
N ILE A 163 -0.98 -2.07 -21.06
CA ILE A 163 0.35 -1.68 -20.56
C ILE A 163 1.37 -2.77 -20.88
N ARG A 164 1.02 -4.05 -20.66
CA ARG A 164 1.85 -5.21 -20.97
C ARG A 164 2.28 -5.22 -22.43
N ASP A 165 1.33 -5.11 -23.36
CA ASP A 165 1.63 -5.21 -24.79
C ASP A 165 2.50 -4.04 -25.26
N ARG A 166 2.24 -2.82 -24.76
CA ARG A 166 3.08 -1.65 -25.02
C ARG A 166 4.51 -1.83 -24.49
N LEU A 167 4.67 -2.36 -23.27
CA LEU A 167 5.99 -2.63 -22.68
C LEU A 167 6.73 -3.72 -23.45
N LEU A 168 6.04 -4.79 -23.83
CA LEU A 168 6.63 -5.87 -24.61
C LEU A 168 7.14 -5.37 -25.96
N ASN A 169 6.34 -4.58 -26.68
CA ASN A 169 6.76 -3.98 -27.94
C ASN A 169 7.98 -3.07 -27.77
N ALA A 170 7.99 -2.22 -26.73
CA ALA A 170 9.14 -1.36 -26.44
C ALA A 170 10.42 -2.16 -26.15
N ILE A 171 10.31 -3.28 -25.43
CA ILE A 171 11.46 -4.15 -25.15
C ILE A 171 11.93 -4.87 -26.42
N VAL A 172 11.02 -5.33 -27.27
CA VAL A 172 11.35 -5.96 -28.56
C VAL A 172 12.09 -4.97 -29.46
N ASP A 173 11.59 -3.74 -29.57
CA ASP A 173 12.22 -2.68 -30.37
C ASP A 173 13.61 -2.34 -29.83
N GLY A 174 13.75 -2.19 -28.51
CA GLY A 174 15.04 -1.96 -27.86
C GLY A 174 16.03 -3.10 -28.08
N ALA A 175 15.57 -4.36 -27.98
CA ALA A 175 16.40 -5.54 -28.22
C ALA A 175 16.86 -5.64 -29.68
N LEU A 176 16.02 -5.28 -30.66
CA LEU A 176 16.41 -5.22 -32.07
C LEU A 176 17.42 -4.09 -32.32
N GLY A 177 17.27 -2.96 -31.62
CA GLY A 177 18.27 -1.89 -31.61
C GLY A 177 19.65 -2.39 -31.17
N LEU A 178 19.71 -3.18 -30.09
CA LEU A 178 20.96 -3.80 -29.61
C LEU A 178 21.54 -4.79 -30.63
N ALA A 179 20.71 -5.53 -31.37
CA ALA A 179 21.16 -6.42 -32.44
C ALA A 179 22.01 -5.67 -33.48
N SER A 180 21.59 -4.45 -33.82
CA SER A 180 22.27 -3.61 -34.81
C SER A 180 23.65 -3.15 -34.36
N THR A 181 23.91 -3.11 -33.05
CA THR A 181 25.20 -2.73 -32.45
C THR A 181 26.12 -3.94 -32.21
N GLY A 182 25.77 -5.11 -32.73
CA GLY A 182 26.58 -6.33 -32.65
C GLY A 182 26.26 -7.22 -31.44
N TYR A 183 25.21 -6.91 -30.68
CA TYR A 183 24.72 -7.81 -29.64
C TYR A 183 24.10 -9.07 -30.26
N ARG A 184 24.46 -10.25 -29.73
CA ARG A 184 23.85 -11.51 -30.16
C ARG A 184 22.51 -11.67 -29.47
N VAL A 185 21.44 -11.33 -30.17
CA VAL A 185 20.09 -11.48 -29.64
C VAL A 185 19.77 -12.97 -29.48
N PRO A 186 19.25 -13.42 -28.31
CA PRO A 186 18.71 -14.76 -28.18
C PRO A 186 17.51 -14.99 -29.11
N ALA A 187 17.06 -16.24 -29.22
CA ALA A 187 16.25 -16.71 -30.35
C ALA A 187 14.84 -16.10 -30.52
N ASP A 188 14.37 -15.20 -29.65
CA ASP A 188 13.18 -14.36 -29.86
C ASP A 188 13.03 -13.35 -28.68
N PRO A 189 13.15 -12.03 -28.91
CA PRO A 189 12.96 -11.04 -27.86
C PRO A 189 11.59 -11.07 -27.18
N ALA A 190 10.52 -11.50 -27.87
CA ALA A 190 9.18 -11.49 -27.31
C ALA A 190 8.99 -12.56 -26.21
N THR A 191 9.72 -13.68 -26.30
CA THR A 191 9.65 -14.78 -25.33
C THR A 191 10.83 -14.82 -24.38
N GLN A 192 11.97 -14.22 -24.75
CA GLN A 192 13.21 -14.23 -23.95
C GLN A 192 13.60 -12.86 -23.40
N TRP A 193 12.68 -11.89 -23.37
CA TRP A 193 12.93 -10.53 -22.86
C TRP A 193 13.57 -10.52 -21.47
N GLY A 194 13.19 -11.46 -20.58
CA GLY A 194 13.74 -11.57 -19.24
C GLY A 194 15.24 -11.90 -19.23
N ASN A 195 15.68 -12.79 -20.12
CA ASN A 195 17.10 -13.15 -20.26
C ASN A 195 17.91 -12.01 -20.87
N ILE A 196 17.36 -11.33 -21.89
CA ILE A 196 17.98 -10.16 -22.52
C ILE A 196 18.19 -9.05 -21.49
N ALA A 197 17.15 -8.71 -20.74
CA ALA A 197 17.20 -7.67 -19.72
C ALA A 197 18.06 -8.03 -18.49
N LEU A 198 18.41 -9.32 -18.31
CA LEU A 198 19.33 -9.78 -17.27
C LEU A 198 20.76 -9.98 -17.76
N ASP A 199 21.01 -9.91 -19.06
CA ASP A 199 22.36 -10.04 -19.61
C ASP A 199 23.24 -8.85 -19.19
N PRO A 200 24.36 -9.06 -18.48
CA PRO A 200 25.21 -7.97 -17.99
C PRO A 200 25.74 -7.05 -19.09
N THR A 201 25.80 -7.46 -20.35
CA THR A 201 26.26 -6.58 -21.45
C THR A 201 25.21 -5.56 -21.89
N VAL A 202 23.95 -5.72 -21.47
CA VAL A 202 22.86 -4.78 -21.79
C VAL A 202 22.85 -3.63 -20.79
N GLU A 203 23.50 -2.52 -21.12
CA GLU A 203 23.61 -1.36 -20.21
C GLU A 203 22.41 -0.40 -20.28
N ASP A 204 21.44 -0.65 -21.16
CA ASP A 204 20.28 0.23 -21.36
C ASP A 204 19.31 0.21 -20.15
N PRO A 205 19.24 1.31 -19.35
CA PRO A 205 18.38 1.37 -18.19
C PRO A 205 16.88 1.40 -18.54
N GLU A 206 16.52 1.90 -19.74
CA GLU A 206 15.13 1.96 -20.18
C GLU A 206 14.58 0.56 -20.45
N LEU A 207 15.36 -0.27 -21.16
CA LEU A 207 15.02 -1.67 -21.40
C LEU A 207 14.89 -2.46 -20.09
N VAL A 208 15.84 -2.30 -19.16
CA VAL A 208 15.82 -3.01 -17.87
C VAL A 208 14.63 -2.56 -17.01
N GLY A 209 14.31 -1.27 -16.98
CA GLY A 209 13.16 -0.75 -16.22
C GLY A 209 11.81 -1.15 -16.83
N ALA A 210 11.71 -1.19 -18.15
CA ALA A 210 10.53 -1.70 -18.86
C ALA A 210 10.33 -3.19 -18.57
N ALA A 211 11.39 -4.00 -18.66
CA ALA A 211 11.37 -5.43 -18.34
C ALA A 211 11.00 -5.68 -16.87
N PHE A 212 11.51 -4.87 -15.94
CA PHE A 212 11.16 -4.95 -14.52
C PHE A 212 9.66 -4.71 -14.28
N THR A 213 9.10 -3.70 -14.95
CA THR A 213 7.67 -3.40 -14.88
C THR A 213 6.83 -4.50 -15.52
N LEU A 214 7.24 -4.99 -16.70
CA LEU A 214 6.59 -6.07 -17.42
C LEU A 214 6.55 -7.36 -16.59
N ALA A 215 7.69 -7.75 -15.97
CA ALA A 215 7.79 -8.91 -15.09
C ALA A 215 6.75 -8.86 -13.97
N ARG A 216 6.52 -7.68 -13.38
CA ARG A 216 5.52 -7.51 -12.31
C ARG A 216 4.09 -7.69 -12.82
N ILE A 217 3.79 -7.18 -14.02
CA ILE A 217 2.48 -7.33 -14.65
C ILE A 217 2.23 -8.79 -15.01
N GLU A 218 3.16 -9.44 -15.71
CA GLU A 218 3.04 -10.84 -16.09
C GLU A 218 2.96 -11.75 -14.87
N TRP A 219 3.69 -11.45 -13.79
CA TRP A 219 3.57 -12.17 -12.52
C TRP A 219 2.15 -12.14 -11.95
N SER A 220 1.44 -11.00 -12.09
CA SER A 220 0.05 -10.85 -11.63
C SER A 220 -0.96 -11.62 -12.49
N LEU A 221 -0.58 -11.96 -13.72
CA LEU A 221 -1.38 -12.70 -14.69
C LEU A 221 -1.09 -14.22 -14.63
N ALA A 222 0.14 -14.59 -14.30
CA ALA A 222 0.60 -15.97 -14.29
C ALA A 222 0.11 -16.77 -13.06
N GLN A 223 0.16 -18.09 -13.19
CA GLN A 223 -0.13 -19.05 -12.13
C GLN A 223 0.98 -20.12 -12.08
N GLY A 224 1.06 -20.85 -10.96
CA GLY A 224 1.97 -22.00 -10.80
C GLY A 224 3.45 -21.67 -11.02
N ALA A 225 4.15 -22.52 -11.78
CA ALA A 225 5.59 -22.42 -12.02
C ALA A 225 5.99 -21.14 -12.76
N ALA A 226 5.18 -20.69 -13.73
CA ALA A 226 5.44 -19.46 -14.49
C ALA A 226 5.44 -18.23 -13.56
N ARG A 227 4.51 -18.18 -12.59
CA ARG A 227 4.48 -17.10 -11.60
C ARG A 227 5.74 -17.08 -10.72
N ALA A 228 6.23 -18.25 -10.30
CA ALA A 228 7.45 -18.35 -9.52
C ALA A 228 8.70 -17.92 -10.30
N GLU A 229 8.75 -18.22 -11.60
CA GLU A 229 9.84 -17.77 -12.48
C GLU A 229 9.82 -16.25 -12.63
N LEU A 230 8.67 -15.66 -12.96
CA LEU A 230 8.53 -14.20 -13.08
C LEU A 230 8.86 -13.45 -11.78
N ASP A 231 8.59 -14.06 -10.61
CA ASP A 231 8.99 -13.53 -9.30
C ASP A 231 10.53 -13.52 -9.12
N ARG A 232 11.22 -14.57 -9.61
CA ARG A 232 12.69 -14.61 -9.65
C ARG A 232 13.25 -13.58 -10.61
N THR A 233 12.73 -13.51 -11.83
CA THR A 233 13.14 -12.52 -12.85
C THR A 233 12.96 -11.10 -12.33
N HIS A 234 11.80 -10.80 -11.73
CA HIS A 234 11.49 -9.49 -11.14
C HIS A 234 12.49 -9.08 -10.05
N ARG A 235 12.80 -9.99 -9.11
CA ARG A 235 13.82 -9.75 -8.07
C ARG A 235 15.22 -9.56 -8.66
N ALA A 236 15.61 -10.36 -9.65
CA ALA A 236 16.91 -10.25 -10.28
C ALA A 236 17.08 -8.91 -11.02
N LEU A 237 16.06 -8.48 -11.77
CA LEU A 237 16.02 -7.17 -12.43
C LEU A 237 16.09 -6.04 -11.40
N TRP A 238 15.39 -6.18 -10.27
CA TRP A 238 15.47 -5.21 -9.18
C TRP A 238 16.88 -5.08 -8.59
N HIS A 239 17.54 -6.20 -8.31
CA HIS A 239 18.92 -6.19 -7.84
C HIS A 239 19.87 -5.52 -8.83
N ARG A 240 19.67 -5.78 -10.13
CA ARG A 240 20.44 -5.13 -11.21
C ARG A 240 20.23 -3.61 -11.21
N ILE A 241 18.98 -3.16 -11.22
CA ILE A 241 18.65 -1.72 -11.16
C ILE A 241 19.32 -1.05 -9.97
N ARG A 242 19.27 -1.68 -8.79
CA ARG A 242 19.92 -1.16 -7.58
C ARG A 242 21.45 -1.11 -7.69
N ALA A 243 22.06 -2.06 -8.39
CA ALA A 243 23.51 -2.09 -8.59
C ALA A 243 23.98 -1.04 -9.61
N SER A 244 23.15 -0.73 -10.60
CA SER A 244 23.43 0.29 -11.63
C SER A 244 23.07 1.71 -11.20
N ALA A 245 22.31 1.89 -10.11
CA ALA A 245 21.95 3.20 -9.62
C ALA A 245 23.22 3.98 -9.20
N PRO A 246 23.42 5.22 -9.68
CA PRO A 246 24.59 6.01 -9.31
C PRO A 246 24.62 6.20 -7.79
N HIS A 247 25.81 6.04 -7.21
CA HIS A 247 25.98 6.12 -5.77
C HIS A 247 25.52 7.52 -5.29
N PRO A 248 24.76 7.65 -4.18
CA PRO A 248 24.19 8.94 -3.74
C PRO A 248 25.20 10.08 -3.56
N SER A 249 26.48 9.75 -3.39
CA SER A 249 27.59 10.71 -3.33
C SER A 249 27.87 11.43 -4.65
N GLN A 250 27.50 10.84 -5.81
CA GLN A 250 27.72 11.43 -7.13
C GLN A 250 26.62 12.43 -7.54
N ALA A 251 25.44 12.39 -6.89
CA ALA A 251 24.31 13.27 -7.22
C ALA A 251 24.36 14.64 -6.50
N ARG A 252 25.40 14.93 -5.70
CA ARG A 252 25.54 16.16 -4.90
C ARG A 252 26.75 17.03 -5.29
N ALA A 253 27.48 16.66 -6.34
CA ALA A 253 28.58 17.45 -6.91
C ALA A 253 28.07 18.24 -8.12
#